data_AF-A0A2I0QPR2-F1
#
_entry.id   AF-A0A2I0QPR2-F1
#
_cell.length_a   1.000
_cell.length_b   1.000
_cell.length_c   1.000
_cell.angle_alpha   90.00
_cell.angle_beta   90.00
_cell.angle_gamma   90.00
#
_symmetry.space_group_name_H-M   'P 1'
#
loop_
_entity.id
_entity.type
_entity.pdbx_description
1 polymer ?
#
loop_
_entity_poly.entity_id
_entity_poly.type
_entity_poly.pdbx_seq_one_letter_code
_entity_poly.pdbx_strand_id
1 'polypeptide(L)'
;MISNTDILRAEIEHSSYDKVLKIKDIFENLHDCEISILEENVNVRDLIPTQSNIEADELQGRMYEIQKNLNEPIVVLRTNNKNFIIDGHHRAVAAAKLNIKEIAAYILISETPVRFGYEKTAKRLNLKSLNDIEIADDGKKLEF
;
A
#
# COMPACT_ATOMS: atom_id res chain seq x y z
N MET A 1 -26.47 -18.11 0.51
CA MET A 1 -25.90 -18.43 -0.81
C MET A 1 -24.73 -17.48 -0.97
N ILE A 2 -23.50 -18.01 -1.03
CA ILE A 2 -22.30 -17.18 -1.22
C ILE A 2 -22.37 -16.63 -2.65
N SER A 3 -22.23 -15.31 -2.83
CA SER A 3 -22.29 -14.70 -4.16
C SER A 3 -20.98 -14.89 -4.92
N ASN A 4 -21.01 -14.82 -6.26
CA ASN A 4 -19.78 -14.86 -7.06
C ASN A 4 -18.79 -13.76 -6.65
N THR A 5 -19.29 -12.60 -6.20
CA THR A 5 -18.48 -11.50 -5.68
C THR A 5 -17.77 -11.87 -4.38
N ASP A 6 -18.43 -12.62 -3.48
CA ASP A 6 -17.83 -13.07 -2.22
C ASP A 6 -16.69 -14.07 -2.48
N ILE A 7 -16.85 -14.96 -3.47
CA ILE A 7 -15.79 -15.91 -3.87
C ILE A 7 -14.60 -15.15 -4.46
N LEU A 8 -14.84 -14.21 -5.38
CA LEU A 8 -13.78 -13.39 -5.97
C LEU A 8 -13.04 -12.58 -4.90
N ARG A 9 -13.77 -12.03 -3.92
CA ARG A 9 -13.17 -11.29 -2.80
C ARG A 9 -12.28 -12.17 -1.93
N ALA A 10 -12.73 -13.38 -1.60
CA ALA A 10 -11.94 -14.32 -0.82
C ALA A 10 -10.64 -14.73 -1.54
N GLU A 11 -10.69 -14.92 -2.86
CA GLU A 11 -9.51 -15.25 -3.67
C GLU A 11 -8.50 -14.09 -3.70
N ILE A 12 -8.99 -12.85 -3.82
CA ILE A 12 -8.15 -11.64 -3.76
C ILE A 12 -7.49 -11.53 -2.38
N GLU A 13 -8.26 -11.70 -1.31
CA GLU A 13 -7.75 -11.64 0.07
C GLU A 13 -6.69 -12.71 0.33
N HIS A 14 -6.94 -13.95 -0.10
CA HIS A 14 -5.98 -15.06 0.01
C HIS A 14 -4.68 -14.77 -0.77
N SER A 15 -4.80 -14.41 -2.05
CA SER A 15 -3.63 -14.10 -2.88
C SER A 15 -2.83 -12.92 -2.32
N SER A 16 -3.53 -11.92 -1.79
CA SER A 16 -2.90 -10.76 -1.14
C SER A 16 -2.14 -11.19 0.12
N TYR A 17 -2.74 -12.04 0.97
CA TYR A 17 -2.12 -12.54 2.19
C TYR A 17 -0.84 -13.35 1.90
N ASP A 18 -0.82 -14.20 0.87
CA ASP A 18 0.38 -14.94 0.46
C ASP A 18 1.54 -14.01 0.06
N LYS A 19 1.24 -12.86 -0.56
CA LYS A 19 2.27 -11.83 -0.85
C LYS A 19 2.80 -11.21 0.44
N VAL A 20 1.92 -10.93 1.40
CA VAL A 20 2.29 -10.33 2.69
C VAL A 20 3.20 -11.26 3.49
N LEU A 21 2.91 -12.56 3.53
CA LEU A 21 3.78 -13.55 4.18
C LEU A 21 5.20 -13.53 3.60
N LYS A 22 5.33 -13.45 2.27
CA LYS A 22 6.64 -13.32 1.61
C LYS A 22 7.38 -12.03 1.99
N ILE A 23 6.65 -10.90 2.05
CA ILE A 23 7.24 -9.61 2.47
C ILE A 23 7.72 -9.70 3.93
N LYS A 24 6.90 -10.28 4.81
CA LYS A 24 7.26 -10.56 6.21
C LYS A 24 8.55 -11.38 6.27
N ASP A 25 8.61 -12.53 5.60
CA ASP A 25 9.79 -13.40 5.59
C ASP A 25 11.05 -12.65 5.13
N ILE A 26 10.95 -11.83 4.08
CA ILE A 26 12.08 -11.02 3.58
C ILE A 26 12.56 -10.06 4.66
N PHE A 27 11.65 -9.35 5.33
CA PHE A 27 12.02 -8.35 6.33
C PHE A 27 12.64 -8.99 7.57
N GLU A 28 12.07 -10.09 8.05
CA GLU A 28 12.61 -10.83 9.20
C GLU A 28 14.02 -11.31 8.93
N ASN A 29 14.26 -11.89 7.75
CA ASN A 29 15.58 -12.38 7.36
C ASN A 29 16.60 -11.24 7.16
N LEU A 30 16.20 -10.11 6.57
CA LEU A 30 17.11 -8.98 6.33
C LEU A 30 17.51 -8.24 7.60
N HIS A 31 16.66 -8.28 8.63
CA HIS A 31 16.81 -7.46 9.83
C HIS A 31 16.95 -8.25 11.14
N ASP A 32 16.97 -9.58 11.07
CA ASP A 32 17.06 -10.49 12.22
C ASP A 32 16.06 -10.10 13.32
N CYS A 33 14.79 -10.03 12.93
CA CYS A 33 13.71 -9.56 13.79
C CYS A 33 12.43 -10.38 13.56
N GLU A 34 11.49 -10.25 14.50
CA GLU A 34 10.16 -10.84 14.38
C GLU A 34 9.14 -9.75 14.00
N ILE A 35 8.24 -10.10 13.08
CA ILE A 35 7.18 -9.25 12.53
C ILE A 35 5.83 -9.93 12.73
N SER A 36 4.93 -9.23 13.41
CA SER A 36 3.50 -9.57 13.46
C SER A 36 2.75 -8.88 12.31
N ILE A 37 1.66 -9.52 11.87
CA ILE A 37 0.73 -8.97 10.86
C ILE A 37 -0.57 -8.64 11.57
N LEU A 38 -1.04 -7.40 11.45
CA LEU A 38 -2.39 -6.99 11.84
C LEU A 38 -3.21 -6.63 10.61
N GLU A 39 -4.48 -7.05 10.60
CA GLU A 39 -5.45 -6.68 9.57
C GLU A 39 -6.36 -5.57 10.12
N GLU A 40 -6.15 -4.33 9.66
CA GLU A 40 -6.96 -3.19 10.10
C GLU A 40 -7.17 -2.19 8.96
N ASN A 41 -8.13 -1.28 9.15
CA ASN A 41 -8.22 -0.08 8.34
C ASN A 41 -7.23 0.98 8.84
N VAL A 42 -6.54 1.64 7.92
CA VAL A 42 -5.62 2.75 8.23
C VAL A 42 -6.12 4.05 7.62
N ASN A 43 -5.93 5.16 8.33
CA ASN A 43 -6.29 6.48 7.84
C ASN A 43 -5.42 6.86 6.63
N VAL A 44 -6.06 7.18 5.51
CA VAL A 44 -5.40 7.50 4.25
C VAL A 44 -4.49 8.73 4.39
N ARG A 45 -4.84 9.68 5.27
CA ARG A 45 -4.07 10.91 5.48
C ARG A 45 -2.78 10.69 6.29
N ASP A 46 -2.70 9.59 7.02
CA ASP A 46 -1.55 9.26 7.89
C ASP A 46 -0.51 8.38 7.16
N LEU A 47 -0.78 8.01 5.90
CA LEU A 47 0.09 7.18 5.09
C LEU A 47 1.28 7.97 4.58
N ILE A 48 2.48 7.44 4.84
CA ILE A 48 3.74 7.98 4.35
C ILE A 48 4.22 7.09 3.19
N PRO A 49 4.34 7.64 1.98
CA PRO A 49 4.81 6.85 0.87
C PRO A 49 6.33 6.67 0.89
N THR A 50 6.76 5.58 0.28
CA THR A 50 8.17 5.20 0.12
C THR A 50 8.64 5.24 -1.34
N GLN A 51 7.70 5.49 -2.26
CA GLN A 51 7.87 5.68 -3.70
C GLN A 51 7.34 7.07 -4.05
N SER A 52 8.06 7.81 -4.91
CA SER A 52 7.72 9.21 -5.24
C SER A 52 6.80 9.36 -6.44
N ASN A 53 6.70 8.36 -7.32
CA ASN A 53 6.00 8.49 -8.59
C ASN A 53 5.03 7.32 -8.81
N ILE A 54 3.88 7.54 -9.44
CA ILE A 54 2.96 6.50 -9.87
C ILE A 54 2.41 6.78 -11.28
N GLU A 55 1.97 5.74 -11.98
CA GLU A 55 1.42 5.84 -13.34
C GLU A 55 -0.08 6.15 -13.36
N ALA A 56 -0.49 7.10 -14.21
CA ALA A 56 -1.86 7.57 -14.32
C ALA A 56 -2.86 6.47 -14.76
N ASP A 57 -2.48 5.66 -15.76
CA ASP A 57 -3.32 4.58 -16.28
C ASP A 57 -3.63 3.54 -15.20
N GLU A 58 -2.61 3.14 -14.43
CA GLU A 58 -2.78 2.19 -13.33
C GLU A 58 -3.61 2.81 -12.19
N LEU A 59 -3.38 4.09 -11.87
CA LEU A 59 -4.17 4.81 -10.87
C LEU A 59 -5.67 4.78 -11.21
N GLN A 60 -6.03 5.02 -12.47
CA GLN A 60 -7.42 4.97 -12.92
C GLN A 60 -8.02 3.57 -12.72
N GLY A 61 -7.27 2.52 -13.03
CA GLY A 61 -7.66 1.14 -12.77
C GLY A 61 -7.92 0.87 -11.29
N ARG A 62 -7.02 1.33 -10.39
CA ARG A 62 -7.19 1.18 -8.94
C ARG A 62 -8.40 1.94 -8.41
N MET A 63 -8.69 3.14 -8.93
CA MET A 63 -9.89 3.88 -8.56
C MET A 63 -11.17 3.10 -8.91
N TYR A 64 -11.21 2.47 -10.09
CA TYR A 64 -12.34 1.64 -10.50
C TYR A 64 -12.52 0.40 -9.60
N GLU A 65 -11.43 -0.31 -9.29
CA GLU A 65 -11.48 -1.50 -8.41
C GLU A 65 -12.00 -1.17 -7.01
N ILE A 66 -11.56 -0.05 -6.42
CA ILE A 66 -12.03 0.42 -5.11
C ILE A 66 -13.54 0.69 -5.14
N GLN A 67 -14.04 1.37 -6.18
CA GLN A 67 -15.47 1.62 -6.33
C GLN A 67 -16.31 0.35 -6.48
N LYS A 68 -15.69 -0.76 -6.91
CA LYS A 68 -16.32 -2.08 -7.03
C LYS A 68 -16.11 -2.97 -5.80
N ASN A 69 -15.39 -2.51 -4.78
CA ASN A 69 -14.95 -3.32 -3.63
C ASN A 69 -14.16 -4.57 -4.07
N LEU A 70 -13.33 -4.43 -5.10
CA LEU A 70 -12.46 -5.49 -5.64
C LEU A 70 -10.98 -5.23 -5.36
N ASN A 71 -10.65 -4.18 -4.61
CA ASN A 71 -9.27 -3.84 -4.29
C ASN A 71 -8.72 -4.76 -3.19
N GLU A 72 -7.49 -5.24 -3.37
CA GLU A 72 -6.72 -5.86 -2.29
C GLU A 72 -6.34 -4.82 -1.20
N PRO A 73 -6.19 -5.25 0.07
CA PRO A 73 -5.62 -4.42 1.13
C PRO A 73 -4.18 -3.96 0.81
N ILE A 74 -3.82 -2.75 1.20
CA ILE A 74 -2.43 -2.26 1.07
C ILE A 74 -1.52 -2.93 2.11
N VAL A 75 -0.19 -2.81 1.95
CA VAL A 75 0.77 -3.30 2.95
C VAL A 75 1.49 -2.11 3.55
N VAL A 76 1.48 -2.03 4.88
CA VAL A 76 2.07 -0.92 5.64
C VAL A 76 3.03 -1.45 6.69
N LEU A 77 4.18 -0.81 6.84
CA LEU A 77 5.06 -1.00 7.98
C LEU A 77 4.73 0.07 9.03
N ARG A 78 4.35 -0.36 10.23
CA ARG A 78 4.09 0.54 11.36
C ARG A 78 5.32 0.60 12.26
N THR A 79 5.94 1.77 12.31
CA THR A 79 7.11 2.04 13.16
C THR A 79 7.03 3.45 13.72
N ASN A 80 7.34 3.62 15.01
CA ASN A 80 7.29 4.92 15.70
C ASN A 80 5.95 5.67 15.49
N ASN A 81 4.82 4.95 15.57
CA ASN A 81 3.46 5.46 15.32
C ASN A 81 3.25 6.08 13.92
N LYS A 82 4.07 5.68 12.94
CA LYS A 82 3.93 6.10 11.54
C LYS A 82 3.71 4.88 10.65
N ASN A 83 2.86 5.05 9.65
CA ASN A 83 2.50 4.01 8.70
C ASN A 83 3.20 4.28 7.36
N PHE A 84 4.23 3.51 7.04
CA PHE A 84 4.95 3.60 5.76
C PHE A 84 4.42 2.59 4.77
N ILE A 85 4.02 3.04 3.58
CA ILE A 85 3.53 2.13 2.54
C ILE A 85 4.69 1.27 2.05
N ILE A 86 4.54 -0.05 2.12
CA ILE A 86 5.47 -1.03 1.56
C ILE A 86 4.99 -1.47 0.19
N ASP A 87 3.68 -1.67 0.04
CA ASP A 87 3.04 -2.03 -1.21
C ASP A 87 1.65 -1.37 -1.33
N GLY A 88 1.25 -1.06 -2.57
CA GLY A 88 -0.07 -0.49 -2.87
C GLY A 88 -0.15 1.04 -2.95
N HIS A 89 0.91 1.74 -3.39
CA HIS A 89 0.92 3.21 -3.51
C HIS A 89 -0.20 3.74 -4.42
N HIS A 90 -0.44 3.13 -5.58
CA HIS A 90 -1.57 3.53 -6.45
C HIS A 90 -2.92 3.34 -5.76
N ARG A 91 -3.10 2.28 -4.97
CA ARG A 91 -4.34 2.04 -4.21
C ARG A 91 -4.54 3.09 -3.12
N ALA A 92 -3.48 3.44 -2.39
CA ALA A 92 -3.53 4.51 -1.40
C ALA A 92 -3.84 5.87 -2.03
N VAL A 93 -3.21 6.21 -3.15
CA VAL A 93 -3.49 7.46 -3.87
C VAL A 93 -4.89 7.48 -4.49
N ALA A 94 -5.35 6.36 -5.03
CA ALA A 94 -6.72 6.21 -5.53
C ALA A 94 -7.74 6.47 -4.42
N ALA A 95 -7.55 5.88 -3.24
CA ALA A 95 -8.41 6.14 -2.08
C ALA A 95 -8.41 7.63 -1.69
N ALA A 96 -7.26 8.29 -1.69
CA ALA A 96 -7.15 9.71 -1.42
C ALA A 96 -7.91 10.56 -2.46
N LYS A 97 -7.77 10.26 -3.76
CA LYS A 97 -8.50 10.94 -4.85
C LYS A 97 -10.01 10.73 -4.78
N LEU A 98 -10.45 9.58 -4.26
CA LEU A 98 -11.86 9.24 -4.05
C LEU A 98 -12.42 9.79 -2.72
N ASN A 99 -11.63 10.56 -1.94
CA ASN A 99 -12.00 11.07 -0.62
C ASN A 99 -12.38 9.98 0.40
N ILE A 100 -11.80 8.79 0.26
CA ILE A 100 -11.96 7.70 1.22
C ILE A 100 -11.08 7.99 2.44
N LYS A 101 -11.67 7.87 3.63
CA LYS A 101 -10.98 8.21 4.90
C LYS A 101 -10.02 7.11 5.34
N GLU A 102 -10.43 5.86 5.17
CA GLU A 102 -9.69 4.69 5.63
C GLU A 102 -9.69 3.61 4.56
N ILE A 103 -8.59 2.87 4.47
CA ILE A 103 -8.41 1.75 3.53
C ILE A 103 -7.93 0.51 4.29
N ALA A 104 -8.38 -0.66 3.88
CA ALA A 104 -7.94 -1.94 4.44
C ALA A 104 -6.43 -2.13 4.22
N ALA A 105 -5.76 -2.64 5.24
CA ALA A 105 -4.33 -2.85 5.20
C ALA A 105 -3.87 -4.06 6.03
N TYR A 106 -2.82 -4.70 5.53
CA TYR A 106 -1.95 -5.56 6.33
C TYR A 106 -0.83 -4.72 6.93
N ILE A 107 -0.79 -4.64 8.25
CA ILE A 107 0.16 -3.83 9.01
C ILE A 107 1.23 -4.74 9.57
N LEU A 108 2.44 -4.59 9.06
CA LEU A 108 3.65 -5.22 9.56
C LEU A 108 4.14 -4.44 10.78
N ILE A 109 4.23 -5.11 11.93
CA ILE A 109 4.70 -4.54 13.18
C ILE A 109 5.87 -5.36 13.68
N SER A 110 7.03 -4.72 13.86
CA SER A 110 8.14 -5.37 14.53
C SER A 110 7.99 -5.27 16.04
N GLU A 111 8.21 -6.37 16.75
CA GLU A 111 8.18 -6.40 18.21
C GLU A 111 9.36 -5.66 18.83
N THR A 112 10.45 -5.51 18.07
CA THR A 112 11.65 -4.78 18.49
C THR A 112 11.84 -3.51 17.66
N PRO A 113 12.46 -2.45 18.21
CA PRO A 113 12.76 -1.25 17.44
C PRO A 113 13.77 -1.52 16.32
N VAL A 114 13.27 -1.76 15.10
CA VAL A 114 14.08 -2.00 13.91
C VAL A 114 13.99 -0.82 12.95
N ARG A 115 15.14 -0.39 12.44
CA ARG A 115 15.22 0.62 11.36
C ARG A 115 15.26 -0.08 10.01
N PHE A 116 14.08 -0.25 9.41
CA PHE A 116 13.93 -0.85 8.08
C PHE A 116 14.41 0.05 6.94
N GLY A 117 14.82 1.29 7.23
CA GLY A 117 15.41 2.20 6.26
C GLY A 117 14.39 2.97 5.42
N TYR A 118 13.10 2.61 5.49
CA TYR A 118 12.01 3.34 4.85
C TYR A 118 11.88 4.77 5.34
N GLU A 119 12.18 5.04 6.61
CA GLU A 119 12.20 6.40 7.15
C GLU A 119 13.30 7.24 6.48
N LYS A 120 14.46 6.61 6.19
CA LYS A 120 15.56 7.27 5.46
C LYS A 120 15.16 7.49 4.00
N THR A 121 14.51 6.52 3.35
CA THR A 121 14.03 6.63 1.98
C THR A 121 13.00 7.74 1.84
N ALA A 122 11.94 7.74 2.64
CA ALA A 122 10.92 8.78 2.63
C ALA A 122 11.54 10.16 2.91
N LYS A 123 12.44 10.27 3.89
CA LYS A 123 13.15 11.52 4.17
C LYS A 123 14.03 11.99 3.00
N ARG A 124 14.76 11.08 2.35
CA ARG A 124 15.62 11.38 1.20
C ARG A 124 14.81 11.87 0.00
N LEU A 125 13.64 11.29 -0.22
CA LEU A 125 12.71 11.67 -1.28
C LEU A 125 11.79 12.85 -0.89
N ASN A 126 11.94 13.39 0.32
CA ASN A 126 11.08 14.43 0.90
C ASN A 126 9.58 14.08 0.91
N LEU A 127 9.27 12.79 1.10
CA LEU A 127 7.92 12.26 1.18
C LEU A 127 7.40 12.30 2.63
N LYS A 128 6.26 12.95 2.84
CA LYS A 128 5.59 13.09 4.14
C LYS A 128 4.14 12.64 4.10
N SER A 129 3.52 12.63 2.91
CA SER A 129 2.13 12.27 2.67
C SER A 129 1.93 11.81 1.23
N LEU A 130 0.76 11.27 0.94
CA LEU A 130 0.36 10.91 -0.43
C LEU A 130 0.35 12.09 -1.41
N ASN A 131 0.26 13.34 -0.92
CA ASN A 131 0.30 14.52 -1.77
C ASN A 131 1.70 14.80 -2.36
N ASP A 132 2.74 14.17 -1.80
CA ASP A 132 4.11 14.31 -2.28
C ASP A 132 4.42 13.33 -3.44
N ILE A 133 3.45 12.51 -3.84
CA ILE A 133 3.59 11.58 -4.97
C ILE A 133 3.26 12.31 -6.28
N GLU A 134 4.19 12.22 -7.23
CA GLU A 134 3.98 12.67 -8.61
C GLU A 134 3.21 11.62 -9.41
N ILE A 135 2.21 12.05 -10.17
CA ILE A 135 1.48 11.17 -11.09
C ILE A 135 2.09 11.40 -12.46
N ALA A 136 2.83 10.40 -12.94
CA ALA A 136 3.36 10.37 -14.30
C ALA A 136 2.24 10.01 -15.27
N ASP A 137 2.14 10.79 -16.33
CA ASP A 137 1.33 10.48 -17.50
C ASP A 137 2.34 10.14 -18.59
N ASP A 138 2.46 8.85 -18.91
CA ASP A 138 3.15 8.37 -20.11
C ASP A 138 2.29 8.77 -21.32
N GLY A 139 2.21 10.08 -21.56
CA GLY A 139 1.66 10.68 -22.75
C GLY A 139 2.47 10.14 -23.91
N LYS A 140 2.00 9.04 -24.51
CA LYS A 140 2.42 8.61 -25.83
C LYS A 140 2.27 9.83 -26.72
N LYS A 141 3.37 10.53 -26.97
CA LYS A 141 3.51 11.42 -28.11
C LYS A 141 3.31 10.52 -29.32
N LEU A 142 2.07 10.48 -29.82
CA LEU A 142 1.80 10.10 -31.19
C LEU A 142 2.46 11.20 -32.03
N GLU A 143 3.71 10.97 -32.41
CA GLU A 143 4.28 11.68 -33.54
C GLU A 143 3.44 11.28 -34.77
N PHE A 144 2.74 12.26 -35.34
CA PHE A 144 2.16 12.18 -36.67
C PHE A 144 3.23 12.55 -37.70
#